data_AF-A0A917U3C7-F1
#
_entry.id   AF-A0A917U3C7-F1
#
_cell.length_a   1.000
_cell.length_b   1.000
_cell.length_c   1.000
_cell.angle_alpha   90.00
_cell.angle_beta   90.00
_cell.angle_gamma   90.00
#
_symmetry.space_group_name_H-M   'P 1'
#
loop_
_entity.id
_entity.type
_entity.pdbx_description
1 polymer ?
#
loop_
_entity_poly.entity_id
_entity_poly.type
_entity_poly.pdbx_seq_one_letter_code
_entity_poly.pdbx_strand_id
1 'polypeptide(L)'
;MAVGPSSLSTEQLNAFILARLAISGVDINLLPTEPDPATGAPTQTQVLASLRSFLLASPAAVNGWRPPGSAAESQQLAPPLEYPSITEAWTGKAGGR
;
A
#
# COMPACT_ATOMS: atom_id res chain seq x y z
N MET A 1 20.55 6.17 5.02
CA MET A 1 19.42 6.07 5.98
C MET A 1 18.15 6.37 5.21
N ALA A 2 17.22 5.43 5.09
CA ALA A 2 15.91 5.72 4.49
C ALA A 2 15.14 6.64 5.45
N VAL A 3 14.71 7.81 4.96
CA VAL A 3 13.89 8.75 5.72
C VAL A 3 12.51 8.13 5.86
N GLY A 4 12.21 7.59 7.03
CA GLY A 4 10.91 7.00 7.35
C GLY A 4 9.89 8.06 7.74
N PRO A 5 8.58 7.76 7.67
CA PRO A 5 7.52 8.72 8.03
C PRO A 5 7.64 9.22 9.49
N SER A 6 8.22 8.42 10.39
CA SER A 6 8.48 8.79 11.79
C SER A 6 9.59 9.83 11.98
N SER A 7 10.40 10.11 10.95
CA SER A 7 11.47 11.12 11.00
C SER A 7 11.04 12.50 10.49
N LEU A 8 9.81 12.61 9.96
CA LEU A 8 9.25 13.84 9.41
C LEU A 8 8.48 14.63 10.48
N SER A 9 8.47 15.96 10.35
CA SER A 9 7.58 16.80 11.17
C SER A 9 6.11 16.62 10.76
N THR A 10 5.18 17.02 11.63
CA THR A 10 3.74 16.98 11.33
C THR A 10 3.38 17.76 10.07
N GLU A 11 4.00 18.93 9.86
CA GLU A 11 3.77 19.75 8.68
C GLU A 11 4.28 19.06 7.40
N GLN A 12 5.47 18.46 7.47
CA GLN A 12 6.03 17.68 6.36
C GLN A 12 5.17 16.45 6.03
N LEU A 13 4.62 15.77 7.06
CA LEU A 13 3.69 14.67 6.88
C LEU A 13 2.39 15.13 6.21
N ASN A 14 1.84 16.27 6.62
CA ASN A 14 0.64 16.83 5.99
C ASN A 14 0.90 17.18 4.52
N ALA A 15 2.03 17.83 4.21
CA ALA A 15 2.41 18.14 2.83
C ALA A 15 2.57 16.88 1.97
N PHE A 16 3.19 15.84 2.52
CA PHE A 16 3.31 14.53 1.87
C PHE A 16 1.94 13.89 1.60
N ILE A 17 1.05 13.88 2.59
CA ILE A 17 -0.31 13.35 2.47
C ILE A 17 -1.08 14.11 1.38
N LEU A 18 -1.08 15.44 1.43
CA LEU A 18 -1.79 16.27 0.45
C LEU A 18 -1.28 16.04 -0.98
N ALA A 19 0.04 15.92 -1.16
CA ALA A 19 0.63 15.61 -2.46
C ALA A 19 0.18 14.23 -2.97
N ARG A 20 0.14 13.21 -2.09
CA ARG A 20 -0.32 11.86 -2.45
C ARG A 20 -1.81 11.83 -2.81
N LEU A 21 -2.63 12.55 -2.06
CA LEU A 21 -4.06 12.68 -2.34
C LEU A 21 -4.29 13.33 -3.70
N ALA A 22 -3.59 14.43 -4.00
CA ALA A 22 -3.68 15.12 -5.28
C ALA A 22 -3.30 14.20 -6.46
N ILE A 23 -2.22 13.41 -6.32
CA ILE A 23 -1.81 12.43 -7.35
C ILE A 23 -2.89 11.35 -7.54
N SER A 24 -3.55 10.92 -6.46
CA SER A 24 -4.66 9.95 -6.54
C SER A 24 -5.98 10.54 -7.04
N GLY A 25 -6.04 11.86 -7.29
CA GLY A 25 -7.27 12.55 -7.69
C GLY A 25 -8.26 12.77 -6.54
N VAL A 26 -7.82 12.68 -5.28
CA VAL A 26 -8.66 12.93 -4.10
C VAL A 26 -8.45 14.37 -3.66
N ASP A 27 -9.51 15.19 -3.75
CA ASP A 27 -9.50 16.56 -3.24
C ASP A 27 -10.08 16.61 -1.82
N ILE A 28 -9.23 16.88 -0.83
CA ILE A 28 -9.64 16.95 0.57
C ILE A 28 -10.56 18.14 0.86
N ASN A 29 -10.53 19.19 0.02
CA ASN A 29 -11.34 20.38 0.21
C ASN A 29 -12.84 20.12 -0.02
N LEU A 30 -13.19 18.97 -0.62
CA LEU A 30 -14.57 18.52 -0.78
C LEU A 30 -15.17 17.97 0.52
N LEU A 31 -14.35 17.68 1.52
CA LEU A 31 -14.81 17.25 2.83
C LEU A 31 -15.25 18.43 3.69
N PRO A 32 -16.20 18.22 4.61
CA PRO A 32 -16.66 19.28 5.48
C PRO A 32 -15.58 19.72 6.49
N THR A 33 -15.60 21.00 6.87
CA THR A 33 -14.72 21.53 7.92
C THR A 33 -15.30 21.28 9.32
N GLU A 34 -16.63 21.27 9.43
CA GLU A 34 -17.38 21.03 10.66
C GLU A 34 -18.07 19.67 10.61
N PRO A 35 -18.28 18.99 11.76
CA PRO A 35 -19.00 17.73 11.79
C PRO A 35 -20.43 17.88 11.26
N ASP A 36 -20.82 17.02 10.32
CA ASP A 36 -22.19 16.95 9.82
C ASP A 36 -22.94 15.76 10.45
N PRO A 37 -23.93 16.00 11.33
CA PRO A 37 -24.67 14.93 11.99
C PRO A 37 -25.62 14.17 11.05
N ALA A 38 -25.96 14.73 9.88
CA ALA A 38 -26.88 14.08 8.93
C ALA A 38 -26.19 13.02 8.07
N THR A 39 -24.96 13.31 7.62
CA THR A 39 -24.19 12.39 6.77
C THR A 39 -23.19 11.55 7.54
N GLY A 40 -22.76 12.00 8.73
CA GLY A 40 -21.67 11.38 9.48
C GLY A 40 -20.32 11.45 8.75
N ALA A 41 -20.20 12.31 7.75
CA ALA A 41 -18.98 12.45 6.97
C ALA A 41 -17.83 12.97 7.87
N PRO A 42 -16.62 12.41 7.74
CA PRO A 42 -15.48 12.86 8.51
C PRO A 42 -15.05 14.26 8.07
N THR A 43 -14.59 15.07 9.02
CA THR A 43 -14.05 16.39 8.70
C THR A 43 -12.68 16.29 8.04
N GLN A 44 -12.27 17.34 7.33
CA GLN A 44 -10.93 17.45 6.75
C GLN A 44 -9.82 17.14 7.77
N THR A 45 -9.94 17.71 8.98
CA THR A 45 -8.99 17.51 10.07
C THR A 45 -8.96 16.07 10.57
N GLN A 46 -10.12 15.41 10.67
CA GLN A 46 -10.23 14.02 11.07
C GLN A 46 -9.57 13.09 10.04
N VAL A 47 -9.79 13.35 8.75
CA VAL A 47 -9.13 12.58 7.67
C VAL A 47 -7.62 12.75 7.71
N LEU A 48 -7.10 13.99 7.82
CA LEU A 48 -5.65 14.21 7.94
C LEU A 48 -5.05 13.55 9.19
N ALA A 49 -5.77 13.56 10.31
CA ALA A 49 -5.31 12.87 11.53
C ALA A 49 -5.26 11.35 11.35
N SER A 50 -6.29 10.76 10.74
CA SER A 50 -6.35 9.32 10.46
C SER A 50 -5.26 8.88 9.49
N LEU A 51 -5.04 9.62 8.40
CA LEU A 51 -4.00 9.32 7.42
C LEU A 51 -2.59 9.42 8.02
N ARG A 52 -2.34 10.42 8.88
CA ARG A 52 -1.07 10.49 9.63
C ARG A 52 -0.89 9.28 10.53
N SER A 53 -1.93 8.91 11.29
CA SER A 53 -1.87 7.74 12.17
C SER A 53 -1.58 6.47 11.37
N PHE A 54 -2.22 6.30 10.21
CA PHE A 54 -1.98 5.17 9.31
C PHE A 54 -0.52 5.11 8.81
N LEU A 55 0.05 6.23 8.36
CA LEU A 55 1.44 6.28 7.90
C LEU A 55 2.44 5.98 9.01
N LEU A 56 2.17 6.43 10.24
CA LEU A 56 3.04 6.19 11.39
C LEU A 56 2.90 4.76 11.95
N ALA A 57 1.72 4.14 11.82
CA ALA A 57 1.46 2.77 12.25
C ALA A 57 1.89 1.72 11.22
N SER A 58 2.11 2.13 9.96
CA SER A 58 2.51 1.21 8.89
C SER A 58 4.01 0.87 8.99
N PRO A 59 4.38 -0.40 9.24
CA PRO A 59 5.78 -0.80 9.19
C PRO A 59 6.31 -0.63 7.77
N ALA A 60 7.36 0.17 7.61
CA ALA A 60 7.98 0.43 6.29
C ALA A 60 8.53 -0.85 5.63
N ALA A 61 8.86 -1.87 6.41
CA ALA A 61 9.23 -3.19 5.94
C ALA A 61 8.68 -4.26 6.90
N VAL A 62 7.87 -5.18 6.37
CA VAL A 62 7.35 -6.34 7.14
C VAL A 62 8.46 -7.40 7.29
N ASN A 63 9.33 -7.53 6.29
CA ASN A 63 10.52 -8.38 6.35
C ASN A 63 11.63 -7.80 5.46
N GLY A 64 12.82 -7.61 6.04
CA GLY A 64 14.02 -7.11 5.36
C GLY A 64 14.82 -8.20 4.64
N TRP A 65 14.46 -9.48 4.84
CA TRP A 65 15.09 -10.57 4.10
C TRP A 65 14.79 -10.42 2.61
N ARG A 66 15.86 -10.47 1.82
CA ARG A 66 15.81 -10.62 0.37
C ARG A 66 16.76 -11.76 0.04
N PRO A 67 16.38 -12.69 -0.85
CA PRO A 67 17.32 -13.70 -1.31
C PRO A 67 18.52 -12.99 -1.96
N PRO A 68 19.75 -13.50 -1.78
CA PRO A 68 20.90 -12.99 -2.51
C PRO A 68 20.68 -13.26 -4.01
N GLY A 69 20.39 -12.21 -4.79
CA GLY A 69 20.02 -12.35 -6.19
C GLY A 69 19.23 -11.16 -6.75
N SER A 70 18.83 -11.28 -8.01
CA SER A 70 17.92 -10.37 -8.71
C SER A 70 16.49 -10.43 -8.14
N ALA A 71 15.72 -9.35 -8.30
CA ALA A 71 14.32 -9.32 -7.86
C ALA A 71 13.44 -10.41 -8.51
N ALA A 72 13.82 -10.91 -9.69
CA ALA A 72 13.17 -12.03 -10.35
C ALA A 72 13.34 -13.34 -9.56
N GLU A 73 14.47 -13.54 -8.90
CA GLU A 73 14.75 -14.73 -8.06
C GLU A 73 14.03 -14.68 -6.70
N SER A 74 13.41 -13.54 -6.37
CA SER A 74 12.50 -13.41 -5.22
C SER A 74 11.10 -13.94 -5.50
N GLN A 75 10.80 -14.33 -6.74
CA GLN A 75 9.54 -14.99 -7.10
C GLN A 75 9.64 -16.49 -6.83
N GLN A 76 8.53 -17.08 -6.45
CA GLN A 76 8.44 -18.54 -6.39
C GLN A 76 8.53 -19.09 -7.81
N LEU A 77 9.61 -19.83 -8.12
CA LEU A 77 9.87 -20.39 -9.46
C LEU A 77 8.76 -21.32 -9.97
N ALA A 78 8.04 -21.97 -9.05
CA ALA A 78 6.91 -22.86 -9.34
C ALA A 78 5.86 -22.74 -8.23
N PRO A 79 4.94 -21.78 -8.31
CA PRO A 79 3.78 -21.75 -7.41
C PRO A 79 2.93 -23.01 -7.64
N PRO A 80 2.36 -23.63 -6.59
CA PRO A 80 1.44 -24.75 -6.76
C PRO A 80 0.29 -24.33 -7.66
N LEU A 81 0.04 -25.11 -8.71
CA LEU A 81 -1.13 -24.91 -9.56
C LEU A 81 -2.36 -25.35 -8.76
N GLU A 82 -3.30 -24.44 -8.54
CA GLU A 82 -4.58 -24.75 -7.88
C GLU A 82 -5.40 -25.77 -8.69
N TYR A 83 -5.27 -25.72 -10.04
CA TYR A 83 -5.90 -26.65 -10.97
C TYR A 83 -4.86 -27.25 -11.95
N PRO A 84 -4.08 -28.25 -11.51
CA PRO A 84 -3.03 -28.85 -12.32
C PRO A 84 -3.59 -29.46 -13.62
N SER A 85 -4.75 -30.09 -13.55
CA SER A 85 -5.39 -30.78 -14.69
C SER A 85 -5.71 -29.86 -15.87
N ILE A 86 -6.12 -28.61 -15.60
CA ILE A 86 -6.44 -27.63 -16.64
C ILE A 86 -5.15 -27.17 -17.33
N THR A 87 -4.13 -26.88 -16.54
CA THR A 87 -2.83 -26.42 -17.06
C THR A 87 -2.16 -27.53 -17.88
N GLU A 88 -2.15 -28.75 -17.38
CA GLU A 88 -1.60 -29.91 -18.09
C GLU A 88 -2.30 -30.19 -19.43
N ALA A 89 -3.62 -29.99 -19.50
CA ALA A 89 -4.37 -30.16 -20.75
C ALA A 89 -3.98 -29.15 -21.84
N TRP A 90 -3.54 -27.94 -21.45
CA TRP A 90 -3.22 -26.86 -22.37
C TRP A 90 -1.72 -26.72 -22.67
N THR A 91 -0.85 -27.04 -21.71
CA THR A 91 0.60 -26.85 -21.82
C THR A 91 1.40 -28.15 -21.79
N GLY A 92 0.74 -29.31 -21.63
CA GLY A 92 1.41 -30.58 -21.35
C GLY A 92 1.87 -30.71 -19.89
N LYS A 93 2.39 -31.88 -19.53
CA LYS A 93 2.87 -32.16 -18.16
C LYS A 93 4.06 -31.26 -17.80
N ALA A 94 3.95 -30.54 -16.68
CA ALA A 94 5.07 -29.83 -16.09
C ALA A 94 6.16 -30.83 -15.65
N GLY A 95 7.33 -30.78 -16.29
CA GLY A 95 8.51 -31.58 -15.91
C GLY A 95 8.74 -32.89 -16.69
N GLY A 96 8.05 -33.14 -17.80
CA GLY A 96 8.37 -34.27 -18.68
C GLY A 96 9.62 -33.99 -19.52
N ARG A 97 10.67 -34.80 -19.36
CA ARG A 97 11.69 -34.99 -20.41
C ARG A 97 11.14 -35.87 -21.51
#